data_AF-A0A1Y0IHI9-F1
#
_entry.id   AF-A0A1Y0IHI9-F1
#
_cell.length_a   1.000
_cell.length_b   1.000
_cell.length_c   1.000
_cell.angle_alpha   90.00
_cell.angle_beta   90.00
_cell.angle_gamma   90.00
#
_symmetry.space_group_name_H-M   'P 1'
#
loop_
_entity.id
_entity.type
_entity.pdbx_description
1 polymer ?
#
loop_
_entity_poly.entity_id
_entity_poly.type
_entity_poly.pdbx_seq_one_letter_code
_entity_poly.pdbx_strand_id
1 'polypeptide(L)'
;MQQPNFDLLKETVGKRFGSVSTDYGLPELTEGLFTVEQLDFLQEQSASLPSDTGMLEGMILQNVNKGKVLRVGHAPTGESLFTVRIPVNKTAFVLTLAYSTETWHLHSIEAVQTRRQEIGKLLLGGLIGSAATALVALLLSSFSSGDDIVAQAKEEGYIVLTQEEYATQTGQSQVAVATQDPNAKKAGATAPDAKTDAVATEAAAETGESVTFQLKEGMTTWDLTSFLQEEGLISDQAQFSQKLTDLGLDVLLRPQEYSFQKGMSEDEVIEALKK
;
A
#
# COMPACT_ATOMS: atom_id res chain seq x y z
N MET A 1 10.91 -26.57 6.85
CA MET A 1 10.18 -25.68 7.78
C MET A 1 8.78 -25.49 7.21
N GLN A 2 7.73 -25.78 7.98
CA GLN A 2 6.34 -25.57 7.52
C GLN A 2 6.07 -24.07 7.51
N GLN A 3 5.63 -23.52 6.38
CA GLN A 3 5.12 -22.15 6.35
C GLN A 3 3.91 -22.07 7.29
N PRO A 4 3.84 -21.09 8.20
CA PRO A 4 2.70 -20.93 9.08
C PRO A 4 1.42 -20.75 8.25
N ASN A 5 0.40 -21.55 8.53
CA ASN A 5 -0.87 -21.49 7.82
C ASN A 5 -1.53 -20.11 8.08
N PHE A 6 -1.71 -19.33 7.02
CA PHE A 6 -2.14 -17.92 7.08
C PHE A 6 -3.46 -17.71 7.83
N ASP A 7 -4.37 -18.68 7.77
CA ASP A 7 -5.65 -18.56 8.49
C ASP A 7 -5.47 -18.55 10.00
N LEU A 8 -4.41 -19.17 10.52
CA LEU A 8 -4.09 -19.12 11.95
C LEU A 8 -3.62 -17.71 12.34
N LEU A 9 -2.83 -17.04 11.48
CA LEU A 9 -2.30 -15.72 11.78
C LEU A 9 -3.38 -14.64 11.89
N LYS A 10 -4.52 -14.77 11.21
CA LYS A 10 -5.65 -13.84 11.36
C LYS A 10 -6.22 -13.85 12.79
N GLU A 11 -6.17 -14.99 13.48
CA GLU A 11 -6.63 -15.11 14.87
C GLU A 11 -5.73 -14.38 15.88
N THR A 12 -4.59 -13.88 15.43
CA THR A 12 -3.66 -13.12 16.28
C THR A 12 -4.06 -11.65 16.41
N VAL A 13 -4.89 -11.14 15.50
CA VAL A 13 -5.35 -9.75 15.52
C VAL A 13 -6.08 -9.47 16.83
N GLY A 14 -5.64 -8.42 17.49
CA GLY A 14 -6.16 -7.98 18.79
C GLY A 14 -5.49 -8.62 20.00
N LYS A 15 -4.65 -9.65 19.83
CA LYS A 15 -3.85 -10.24 20.90
C LYS A 15 -2.60 -9.40 21.19
N ARG A 16 -1.97 -9.67 22.34
CA ARG A 16 -0.66 -9.08 22.66
C ARG A 16 0.42 -9.77 21.83
N PHE A 17 1.32 -8.99 21.25
CA PHE A 17 2.37 -9.50 20.38
C PHE A 17 3.25 -10.54 21.08
N GLY A 18 3.66 -10.33 22.34
CA GLY A 18 4.46 -11.33 23.06
C GLY A 18 3.74 -12.67 23.27
N SER A 19 2.42 -12.66 23.44
CA SER A 19 1.61 -13.90 23.47
C SER A 19 1.61 -14.57 22.09
N VAL A 20 1.44 -13.78 21.02
CA VAL A 20 1.50 -14.29 19.65
C VAL A 20 2.87 -14.90 19.34
N SER A 21 3.97 -14.24 19.69
CA SER A 21 5.31 -14.78 19.50
C SER A 21 5.50 -16.11 20.24
N THR A 22 4.99 -16.22 21.47
CA THR A 22 5.07 -17.47 22.24
C THR A 22 4.21 -18.57 21.64
N ASP A 23 2.94 -18.28 21.31
CA ASP A 23 1.96 -19.24 20.80
C ASP A 23 2.40 -19.83 19.45
N TYR A 24 3.10 -19.04 18.63
CA TYR A 24 3.55 -19.42 17.29
C TYR A 24 5.03 -19.82 17.23
N GLY A 25 5.74 -19.83 18.36
CA GLY A 25 7.16 -20.18 18.42
C GLY A 25 8.06 -19.21 17.64
N LEU A 26 7.69 -17.93 17.56
CA LEU A 26 8.51 -16.90 16.94
C LEU A 26 9.65 -16.50 17.89
N PRO A 27 10.85 -16.20 17.38
CA PRO A 27 11.98 -15.78 18.22
C PRO A 27 11.69 -14.44 18.88
N GLU A 28 12.32 -14.20 20.04
CA GLU A 28 12.23 -12.91 20.72
C GLU A 28 12.89 -11.81 19.86
N LEU A 29 12.37 -10.60 19.97
CA LEU A 29 12.97 -9.43 19.34
C LEU A 29 14.25 -9.07 20.08
N THR A 30 15.34 -8.89 19.34
CA THR A 30 16.65 -8.51 19.87
C THR A 30 17.00 -7.06 19.52
N GLU A 31 18.00 -6.52 20.21
CA GLU A 31 18.63 -5.25 19.84
C GLU A 31 19.20 -5.31 18.41
N GLY A 32 19.27 -4.15 17.75
CA GLY A 32 19.63 -4.03 16.34
C GLY A 32 18.44 -4.17 15.38
N LEU A 33 17.20 -4.14 15.89
CA LEU A 33 15.99 -4.20 15.07
C LEU A 33 15.74 -2.87 14.35
N PHE A 34 16.18 -1.78 14.95
CA PHE A 34 15.99 -0.42 14.44
C PHE A 34 17.31 0.14 13.90
N THR A 35 17.24 0.89 12.81
CA THR A 35 18.37 1.71 12.36
C THR A 35 18.49 2.98 13.22
N VAL A 36 19.67 3.59 13.22
CA VAL A 36 19.90 4.88 13.92
C VAL A 36 18.92 5.95 13.42
N GLU A 37 18.72 6.03 12.10
CA GLU A 37 17.79 6.98 11.47
C GLU A 37 16.33 6.77 11.92
N GLN A 38 15.90 5.52 12.10
CA GLN A 38 14.56 5.21 12.60
C GLN A 38 14.40 5.61 14.07
N LEU A 39 15.43 5.41 14.89
CA LEU A 39 15.42 5.81 16.30
C LEU A 39 15.44 7.34 16.44
N ASP A 40 16.23 8.03 15.63
CA ASP A 40 16.26 9.49 15.56
C ASP A 40 14.89 10.05 15.16
N PHE A 41 14.27 9.48 14.12
CA PHE A 41 12.90 9.83 13.71
C PHE A 41 11.92 9.68 14.87
N LEU A 42 11.93 8.54 15.58
CA LEU A 42 11.02 8.31 16.71
C LEU A 42 11.24 9.33 17.82
N GLN A 43 12.50 9.66 18.12
CA GLN A 43 12.89 10.63 19.12
C GLN A 43 12.41 12.05 18.77
N GLU A 44 12.49 12.46 17.51
CA GLU A 44 11.96 13.74 17.02
C GLU A 44 10.45 13.85 17.21
N GLN A 45 9.71 12.74 17.03
CA GLN A 45 8.25 12.74 17.19
C GLN A 45 7.78 12.83 18.65
N SER A 46 8.66 12.61 19.63
CA SER A 46 8.27 12.66 21.03
C SER A 46 9.42 13.06 21.95
N ALA A 47 9.37 14.31 22.43
CA ALA A 47 10.27 14.85 23.45
C ALA A 47 10.27 14.08 24.80
N SER A 48 9.35 13.14 25.00
CA SER A 48 9.31 12.28 26.20
C SER A 48 10.13 10.99 26.07
N LEU A 49 10.75 10.76 24.92
CA LEU A 49 11.60 9.60 24.69
C LEU A 49 13.05 9.87 25.17
N PRO A 50 13.79 8.83 25.61
CA PRO A 50 15.20 8.95 25.92
C PRO A 50 16.00 9.46 24.73
N SER A 51 17.05 10.24 25.00
CA SER A 51 18.01 10.67 23.98
C SER A 51 19.12 9.67 23.69
N ASP A 52 19.26 8.65 24.54
CA ASP A 52 20.19 7.55 24.34
C ASP A 52 19.53 6.49 23.45
N THR A 53 20.14 6.23 22.30
CA THR A 53 19.63 5.32 21.25
C THR A 53 19.41 3.90 21.77
N GLY A 54 20.34 3.39 22.60
CA GLY A 54 20.24 2.04 23.18
C GLY A 54 19.11 1.94 24.20
N MET A 55 18.97 2.94 25.07
CA MET A 55 17.83 3.01 26.01
C MET A 55 16.49 3.14 25.29
N LEU A 56 16.44 3.93 24.21
CA LEU A 56 15.22 4.09 23.40
C LEU A 56 14.84 2.77 22.74
N GLU A 57 15.77 2.11 22.08
CA GLU A 57 15.54 0.80 21.44
C GLU A 57 15.07 -0.24 22.46
N GLY A 58 15.80 -0.40 23.58
CA GLY A 58 15.42 -1.34 24.64
C GLY A 58 14.03 -1.06 25.22
N MET A 59 13.67 0.23 25.37
CA MET A 59 12.33 0.64 25.79
C MET A 59 11.26 0.27 24.77
N ILE A 60 11.52 0.50 23.48
CA ILE A 60 10.60 0.14 22.39
C ILE A 60 10.41 -1.38 22.36
N LEU A 61 11.48 -2.16 22.31
CA LEU A 61 11.45 -3.63 22.28
C LEU A 61 10.65 -4.21 23.46
N GLN A 62 10.86 -3.69 24.68
CA GLN A 62 10.10 -4.11 25.84
C GLN A 62 8.59 -3.83 25.71
N ASN A 63 8.21 -2.74 25.05
CA ASN A 63 6.81 -2.37 24.83
C ASN A 63 6.20 -3.07 23.63
N VAL A 64 6.98 -3.51 22.65
CA VAL A 64 6.49 -4.31 21.52
C VAL A 64 5.83 -5.60 22.02
N ASN A 65 6.46 -6.32 22.95
CA ASN A 65 5.87 -7.53 23.54
C ASN A 65 4.54 -7.29 24.25
N LYS A 66 4.32 -6.09 24.77
CA LYS A 66 3.05 -5.66 25.41
C LYS A 66 2.06 -5.06 24.41
N GLY A 67 2.52 -4.77 23.20
CA GLY A 67 1.76 -4.14 22.14
C GLY A 67 0.65 -5.03 21.61
N LYS A 68 -0.37 -4.40 21.02
CA LYS A 68 -1.53 -5.08 20.45
C LYS A 68 -1.33 -5.25 18.95
N VAL A 69 -1.48 -6.47 18.44
CA VAL A 69 -1.46 -6.75 17.00
C VAL A 69 -2.72 -6.12 16.38
N LEU A 70 -2.54 -5.24 15.41
CA LEU A 70 -3.62 -4.57 14.69
C LEU A 70 -3.98 -5.28 13.40
N ARG A 71 -2.97 -5.75 12.67
CA ARG A 71 -3.12 -6.49 11.41
C ARG A 71 -1.95 -7.45 11.23
N VAL A 72 -2.20 -8.52 10.48
CA VAL A 72 -1.17 -9.44 10.01
C VAL A 72 -1.32 -9.61 8.51
N GLY A 73 -0.20 -9.69 7.80
CA GLY A 73 -0.15 -9.84 6.36
C GLY A 73 1.10 -10.59 5.91
N HIS A 74 1.33 -10.59 4.60
CA HIS A 74 2.54 -11.10 4.00
C HIS A 74 3.09 -10.11 2.99
N ALA A 75 4.41 -9.98 2.95
CA ALA A 75 5.07 -9.30 1.86
C ALA A 75 5.08 -10.21 0.62
N PRO A 76 5.16 -9.67 -0.61
CA PRO A 76 5.36 -10.47 -1.83
C PRO A 76 6.60 -11.36 -1.78
N THR A 77 7.59 -10.96 -0.98
CA THR A 77 8.83 -11.69 -0.71
C THR A 77 8.65 -12.89 0.23
N GLY A 78 7.44 -13.13 0.75
CA GLY A 78 7.11 -14.27 1.61
C GLY A 78 7.27 -14.01 3.10
N GLU A 79 7.63 -12.79 3.51
CA GLU A 79 7.80 -12.41 4.91
C GLU A 79 6.45 -12.27 5.60
N SER A 80 6.34 -12.71 6.86
CA SER A 80 5.14 -12.47 7.67
C SER A 80 5.20 -11.07 8.28
N LEU A 81 4.19 -10.25 8.04
CA LEU A 81 4.11 -8.87 8.50
C LEU A 81 3.17 -8.76 9.70
N PHE A 82 3.66 -8.20 10.81
CA PHE A 82 2.88 -7.93 12.01
C PHE A 82 2.85 -6.44 12.29
N THR A 83 1.69 -5.82 12.18
CA THR A 83 1.55 -4.42 12.58
C THR A 83 1.06 -4.35 14.00
N VAL A 84 1.87 -3.74 14.86
CA VAL A 84 1.71 -3.74 16.31
C VAL A 84 1.61 -2.31 16.80
N ARG A 85 0.56 -2.03 17.59
CA ARG A 85 0.44 -0.78 18.33
C ARG A 85 1.09 -0.93 19.69
N ILE A 86 2.11 -0.13 19.96
CA ILE A 86 2.89 -0.18 21.18
C ILE A 86 2.70 1.13 21.98
N PRO A 87 2.39 1.07 23.27
CA PRO A 87 2.41 2.25 24.12
C PRO A 87 3.84 2.48 24.64
N VAL A 88 4.40 3.66 24.41
CA VAL A 88 5.69 4.08 24.97
C VAL A 88 5.49 5.45 25.62
N ASN A 89 5.59 5.49 26.95
CA ASN A 89 5.27 6.67 27.76
C ASN A 89 3.85 7.21 27.48
N LYS A 90 3.76 8.45 26.98
CA LYS A 90 2.50 9.13 26.63
C LYS A 90 2.19 9.06 25.14
N THR A 91 2.95 8.27 24.39
CA THR A 91 2.83 8.17 22.94
C THR A 91 2.53 6.72 22.57
N ALA A 92 1.70 6.50 21.57
CA ALA A 92 1.48 5.18 20.97
C ALA A 92 2.10 5.16 19.58
N PHE A 93 2.95 4.18 19.32
CA PHE A 93 3.56 3.95 18.02
C PHE A 93 2.87 2.79 17.34
N VAL A 94 2.70 2.87 16.01
CA VAL A 94 2.26 1.76 15.18
C VAL A 94 3.43 1.34 14.30
N LEU A 95 3.95 0.15 14.54
CA LEU A 95 5.11 -0.41 13.87
C LEU A 95 4.68 -1.61 13.04
N THR A 96 5.25 -1.81 11.85
CA THR A 96 5.14 -3.06 11.10
C THR A 96 6.46 -3.81 11.19
N LEU A 97 6.40 -4.99 11.79
CA LEU A 97 7.53 -5.90 11.96
C LEU A 97 7.42 -6.98 10.88
N ALA A 98 8.52 -7.23 10.20
CA ALA A 98 8.60 -8.32 9.24
C ALA A 98 9.43 -9.46 9.85
N TYR A 99 8.94 -10.68 9.63
CA TYR A 99 9.60 -11.91 10.04
C TYR A 99 9.91 -12.76 8.81
N SER A 100 11.19 -13.04 8.63
CA SER A 100 11.71 -13.89 7.54
C SER A 100 12.92 -14.65 8.02
N THR A 101 13.06 -15.91 7.62
CA THR A 101 14.27 -16.73 7.88
C THR A 101 14.80 -16.65 9.31
N GLU A 102 13.91 -16.72 10.32
CA GLU A 102 14.25 -16.63 11.75
C GLU A 102 14.79 -15.27 12.23
N THR A 103 14.77 -14.26 11.37
CA THR A 103 15.20 -12.90 11.68
C THR A 103 14.03 -11.93 11.66
N TRP A 104 14.11 -10.95 12.55
CA TRP A 104 13.17 -9.83 12.59
C TRP A 104 13.82 -8.59 12.00
N HIS A 105 13.05 -7.83 11.23
CA HIS A 105 13.40 -6.48 10.80
C HIS A 105 12.20 -5.56 10.94
N LEU A 106 12.47 -4.28 11.22
CA LEU A 106 11.44 -3.25 11.14
C LEU A 106 11.15 -2.98 9.66
N HIS A 107 9.90 -3.22 9.24
CA HIS A 107 9.46 -2.92 7.88
C HIS A 107 9.07 -1.45 7.74
N SER A 108 8.27 -0.92 8.66
CA SER A 108 7.85 0.49 8.61
C SER A 108 7.33 1.00 9.96
N ILE A 109 7.34 2.32 10.11
CA ILE A 109 6.69 3.06 11.21
C ILE A 109 5.49 3.78 10.59
N GLU A 110 4.27 3.35 10.91
CA GLU A 110 3.07 3.85 10.22
C GLU A 110 2.48 5.11 10.86
N ALA A 111 2.49 5.18 12.19
CA ALA A 111 1.86 6.27 12.90
C ALA A 111 2.48 6.50 14.28
N VAL A 112 2.54 7.78 14.65
CA VAL A 112 2.88 8.25 16.00
C VAL A 112 1.71 9.01 16.57
N GLN A 113 1.07 8.46 17.60
CA GLN A 113 -0.09 9.06 18.26
C GLN A 113 0.31 9.56 19.64
N THR A 114 0.54 10.86 19.79
CA THR A 114 0.76 11.43 21.12
C THR A 114 -0.57 11.52 21.86
N ARG A 115 -0.66 10.94 23.07
CA ARG A 115 -1.83 11.05 23.95
C ARG A 115 -1.85 12.42 24.64
N ARG A 116 -1.52 13.50 23.92
CA ARG A 116 -1.49 14.84 24.49
C ARG A 116 -2.93 15.34 24.63
N GLN A 117 -3.33 15.39 25.89
CA GLN A 117 -4.49 16.05 26.47
C GLN A 117 -5.13 17.17 25.63
N GLU A 118 -6.33 16.92 25.11
CA GLU A 118 -7.47 17.81 25.35
C GLU A 118 -8.33 17.20 26.48
N ILE A 119 -7.84 17.24 27.71
CA ILE A 119 -8.71 17.08 28.89
C ILE A 119 -9.60 18.34 29.07
N GLY A 120 -9.47 19.35 28.19
CA GLY A 120 -10.37 20.50 28.07
C GLY A 120 -11.58 20.32 27.14
N LYS A 121 -11.68 19.22 26.37
CA LYS A 121 -12.86 18.92 25.53
C LYS A 121 -13.53 17.61 25.93
N LEU A 122 -13.73 17.42 27.24
CA LEU A 122 -14.63 16.40 27.78
C LEU A 122 -16.10 16.79 27.55
N LEU A 123 -16.49 17.06 26.30
CA LEU A 123 -17.87 17.09 25.83
C LEU A 123 -17.84 16.69 24.35
N LEU A 124 -18.57 15.61 24.02
CA LEU A 124 -18.72 14.94 22.72
C LEU A 124 -17.60 13.97 22.31
N GLY A 125 -17.98 12.70 22.16
CA GLY A 125 -17.12 11.67 21.56
C GLY A 125 -17.05 10.36 22.31
N GLY A 126 -17.99 10.07 23.22
CA GLY A 126 -18.26 8.69 23.58
C GLY A 126 -18.68 7.91 22.31
N LEU A 127 -18.19 6.67 22.20
CA LEU A 127 -18.40 5.68 21.12
C LEU A 127 -17.53 5.82 19.88
N ILE A 128 -16.38 5.13 19.86
CA ILE A 128 -15.96 4.37 18.66
C ILE A 128 -15.42 3.00 19.10
N GLY A 129 -16.35 2.16 19.56
CA GLY A 129 -16.36 0.76 19.19
C GLY A 129 -17.41 0.62 18.07
N SER A 130 -17.08 -0.12 17.02
CA SER A 130 -18.01 -0.67 16.00
C SER A 130 -18.74 0.25 14.99
N ALA A 131 -18.23 1.43 14.59
CA ALA A 131 -18.89 2.21 13.51
C ALA A 131 -17.98 3.06 12.59
N ALA A 132 -16.70 2.71 12.42
CA ALA A 132 -15.81 3.50 11.56
C ALA A 132 -16.04 3.32 10.05
N THR A 133 -16.86 2.35 9.61
CA THR A 133 -17.20 2.19 8.19
C THR A 133 -18.36 3.09 7.75
N ALA A 134 -19.23 3.54 8.66
CA ALA A 134 -20.39 4.37 8.31
C ALA A 134 -20.08 5.87 8.38
N LEU A 135 -19.14 6.29 9.24
CA LEU A 135 -18.83 7.72 9.43
C LEU A 135 -17.96 8.29 8.30
N VAL A 136 -17.16 7.43 7.64
CA VAL A 136 -16.43 7.79 6.42
C VAL A 136 -17.39 8.00 5.25
N ALA A 137 -18.44 7.18 5.12
CA ALA A 137 -19.45 7.35 4.06
C ALA A 137 -20.32 8.61 4.24
N LEU A 138 -20.52 9.07 5.48
CA LEU A 138 -21.37 10.23 5.78
C LEU A 138 -20.60 11.57 5.77
N LEU A 139 -19.27 11.54 5.94
CA LEU A 139 -18.41 12.71 5.76
C LEU A 139 -18.02 12.95 4.29
N LEU A 140 -17.99 11.91 3.45
CA LEU A 140 -17.65 12.03 2.03
C LEU A 140 -18.77 12.64 1.15
N SER A 141 -19.98 12.84 1.69
CA SER A 141 -21.07 13.49 0.94
C SER A 141 -21.12 15.02 1.08
N SER A 142 -20.22 15.65 1.84
CA SER A 142 -20.33 17.08 2.19
C SER A 142 -19.10 17.95 1.94
N PHE A 143 -17.98 17.40 1.47
CA PHE A 143 -16.76 18.18 1.26
C PHE A 143 -16.21 17.95 -0.15
N SER A 144 -16.38 18.96 -1.00
CA SER A 144 -15.77 19.02 -2.34
C SER A 144 -14.44 19.77 -2.25
N SER A 145 -13.37 19.12 -2.69
CA SER A 145 -11.99 19.60 -2.95
C SER A 145 -10.94 19.06 -1.96
N GLY A 146 -9.93 18.37 -2.51
CA GLY A 146 -8.90 17.65 -1.74
C GLY A 146 -7.91 18.51 -0.95
N ASP A 147 -7.84 19.81 -1.20
CA ASP A 147 -6.95 20.74 -0.46
C ASP A 147 -7.39 20.94 1.00
N ASP A 148 -8.70 20.91 1.27
CA ASP A 148 -9.24 21.10 2.63
C ASP A 148 -8.89 19.93 3.57
N ILE A 149 -8.72 18.72 3.01
CA ILE A 149 -8.39 17.51 3.78
C ILE A 149 -6.96 17.58 4.30
N VAL A 150 -6.03 18.06 3.47
CA VAL A 150 -4.61 18.20 3.83
C VAL A 150 -4.42 19.31 4.86
N ALA A 151 -5.15 20.42 4.70
CA ALA A 151 -5.13 21.53 5.66
C ALA A 151 -5.68 21.11 7.02
N GLN A 152 -6.82 20.41 7.06
CA GLN A 152 -7.42 19.94 8.29
C GLN A 152 -6.57 18.85 8.98
N ALA A 153 -5.99 17.91 8.23
CA ALA A 153 -5.08 16.91 8.79
C ALA A 153 -3.83 17.54 9.42
N LYS A 154 -3.26 18.59 8.79
CA LYS A 154 -2.14 19.35 9.35
C LYS A 154 -2.55 20.14 10.59
N GLU A 155 -3.75 20.72 10.62
CA GLU A 155 -4.30 21.45 11.77
C GLU A 155 -4.61 20.52 12.96
N GLU A 156 -5.00 19.27 12.68
CA GLU A 156 -5.21 18.22 13.69
C GLU A 156 -3.90 17.52 14.11
N GLY A 157 -2.74 17.99 13.64
CA GLY A 157 -1.42 17.53 14.06
C GLY A 157 -0.94 16.24 13.39
N TYR A 158 -1.56 15.84 12.28
CA TYR A 158 -1.09 14.73 11.45
C TYR A 158 -0.03 15.22 10.46
N ILE A 159 1.00 14.38 10.25
CA ILE A 159 2.00 14.61 9.20
C ILE A 159 1.42 14.06 7.90
N VAL A 160 1.12 14.94 6.96
CA VAL A 160 0.72 14.59 5.60
C VAL A 160 1.96 14.66 4.72
N LEU A 161 2.48 13.51 4.33
CA LEU A 161 3.58 13.41 3.37
C LEU A 161 3.01 13.31 1.96
N THR A 162 3.59 14.07 1.03
CA THR A 162 3.32 13.86 -0.40
C THR A 162 3.96 12.55 -0.87
N GLN A 163 3.47 12.00 -1.98
CA GLN A 163 3.98 10.75 -2.54
C GLN A 163 5.50 10.82 -2.85
N GLU A 164 5.96 11.99 -3.28
CA GLU A 164 7.38 12.27 -3.55
C GLU A 164 8.21 12.31 -2.26
N GLU A 165 7.71 12.96 -1.20
CA GLU A 165 8.37 12.99 0.11
C GLU A 165 8.44 11.60 0.76
N TYR A 166 7.38 10.79 0.61
CA TYR A 166 7.33 9.42 1.12
C TYR A 166 8.33 8.49 0.41
N ALA A 167 8.42 8.57 -0.92
CA ALA A 167 9.34 7.77 -1.73
C ALA A 167 10.81 8.11 -1.43
N THR A 168 11.10 9.38 -1.17
CA THR A 168 12.45 9.86 -0.81
C THR A 168 12.87 9.39 0.58
N GLN A 169 11.91 9.23 1.50
CA GLN A 169 12.18 8.94 2.91
C GLN A 169 12.18 7.45 3.25
N THR A 170 11.54 6.60 2.43
CA THR A 170 11.44 5.15 2.66
C THR A 170 12.29 4.32 1.71
N GLY A 171 12.88 4.91 0.66
CA GLY A 171 13.54 4.17 -0.41
C GLY A 171 12.61 3.22 -1.17
N GLN A 172 11.31 3.25 -0.88
CA GLN A 172 10.27 2.46 -1.52
C GLN A 172 9.54 3.35 -2.53
N SER A 173 9.94 3.22 -3.79
CA SER A 173 9.08 3.64 -4.89
C SER A 173 7.99 2.58 -5.04
N GLN A 174 6.85 2.79 -4.35
CA GLN A 174 5.50 2.34 -4.69
C GLN A 174 4.62 2.21 -3.43
N VAL A 175 3.71 3.18 -3.26
CA VAL A 175 2.42 2.93 -2.58
C VAL A 175 1.35 3.46 -3.52
N ALA A 176 0.53 2.56 -4.05
CA ALA A 176 -0.66 2.91 -4.81
C ALA A 176 -1.68 3.60 -3.89
N VAL A 177 -2.00 4.85 -4.17
CA VAL A 177 -3.18 5.51 -3.61
C VAL A 177 -4.29 5.44 -4.67
N ALA A 178 -5.33 4.69 -4.32
CA ALA A 178 -6.62 4.77 -5.00
C ALA A 178 -7.17 6.19 -4.84
N THR A 179 -7.09 6.99 -5.92
CA THR A 179 -7.84 8.24 -6.03
C THR A 179 -9.04 7.98 -6.92
N GLN A 180 -10.21 7.82 -6.32
CA GLN A 180 -11.48 7.88 -7.04
C GLN A 180 -11.71 9.34 -7.45
N ASP A 181 -11.66 9.62 -8.75
CA ASP A 181 -12.21 10.85 -9.32
C ASP A 181 -13.75 10.78 -9.24
N PRO A 182 -14.42 11.76 -8.57
CA PRO A 182 -15.86 11.79 -8.39
C PRO A 182 -16.61 12.53 -9.52
N ASN A 183 -16.07 12.62 -10.75
CA ASN A 183 -16.73 13.34 -11.84
C ASN A 183 -17.01 12.50 -13.09
N ALA A 184 -17.89 11.51 -12.98
CA ALA A 184 -18.59 10.97 -14.14
C ALA A 184 -19.97 10.41 -13.79
N LYS A 185 -20.97 11.27 -13.57
CA LYS A 185 -22.38 10.86 -13.71
C LYS A 185 -23.26 11.99 -14.25
N LYS A 186 -23.57 11.92 -15.55
CA LYS A 186 -24.96 11.93 -16.08
C LYS A 186 -25.01 11.91 -17.61
N ALA A 187 -25.48 10.78 -18.15
CA ALA A 187 -26.52 10.63 -19.19
C ALA A 187 -26.45 9.14 -19.61
N GLY A 188 -27.47 8.31 -19.46
CA GLY A 188 -28.83 8.53 -19.92
C GLY A 188 -28.99 7.76 -21.24
N ALA A 189 -29.56 6.55 -21.14
CA ALA A 189 -29.74 5.57 -22.21
C ALA A 189 -30.50 6.08 -23.44
N THR A 190 -30.09 5.67 -24.65
CA THR A 190 -30.94 5.01 -25.68
C THR A 190 -30.08 4.60 -26.90
N ALA A 191 -30.18 3.33 -27.31
CA ALA A 191 -29.94 2.91 -28.70
C ALA A 191 -31.21 3.29 -29.53
N PRO A 192 -31.16 3.49 -30.87
CA PRO A 192 -30.81 2.44 -31.83
C PRO A 192 -30.02 2.87 -33.10
N ASP A 193 -29.60 1.85 -33.85
CA ASP A 193 -29.09 1.77 -35.23
C ASP A 193 -29.20 2.99 -36.18
N ALA A 194 -28.12 3.27 -36.92
CA ALA A 194 -28.05 3.11 -38.39
C ALA A 194 -26.73 3.65 -39.00
N LYS A 195 -26.03 2.77 -39.75
CA LYS A 195 -25.31 2.97 -41.02
C LYS A 195 -24.96 4.41 -41.47
N THR A 196 -23.68 4.65 -41.82
CA THR A 196 -23.18 4.78 -43.22
C THR A 196 -21.79 5.45 -43.23
N ASP A 197 -20.81 4.66 -43.71
CA ASP A 197 -19.65 4.96 -44.57
C ASP A 197 -18.87 6.29 -44.50
N ALA A 198 -17.56 6.12 -44.27
CA ALA A 198 -16.42 6.63 -45.05
C ALA A 198 -16.17 8.16 -45.04
N VAL A 199 -14.95 8.70 -44.90
CA VAL A 199 -13.65 8.28 -45.44
C VAL A 199 -12.53 8.83 -44.53
N ALA A 200 -11.63 7.90 -44.18
CA ALA A 200 -10.18 7.94 -44.12
C ALA A 200 -9.42 9.29 -43.97
N THR A 201 -8.47 9.29 -43.03
CA THR A 201 -7.06 9.54 -43.35
C THR A 201 -6.21 8.46 -42.67
N GLU A 202 -5.64 7.58 -43.49
CA GLU A 202 -4.58 6.64 -43.14
C GLU A 202 -3.35 7.41 -42.64
N ALA A 203 -2.78 6.96 -41.53
CA ALA A 203 -1.34 6.90 -41.39
C ALA A 203 -0.96 5.42 -41.50
N ALA A 204 -0.18 5.14 -42.53
CA ALA A 204 0.13 3.82 -43.04
C ALA A 204 0.83 2.93 -42.00
N ALA A 205 0.43 1.67 -42.04
CA ALA A 205 1.06 0.55 -41.38
C ALA A 205 2.49 0.33 -41.90
N GLU A 206 3.43 0.17 -40.97
CA GLU A 206 4.56 -0.74 -41.18
C GLU A 206 4.15 -2.11 -40.64
N THR A 207 3.64 -2.93 -41.55
CA THR A 207 3.33 -4.33 -41.32
C THR A 207 4.62 -5.15 -41.11
N GLY A 208 4.74 -5.83 -39.97
CA GLY A 208 5.29 -7.18 -39.95
C GLY A 208 6.36 -7.54 -38.93
N GLU A 209 6.78 -6.63 -38.04
CA GLU A 209 7.69 -7.02 -36.97
C GLU A 209 6.92 -7.52 -35.74
N SER A 210 6.95 -8.83 -35.54
CA SER A 210 6.45 -9.47 -34.32
C SER A 210 7.52 -9.41 -33.24
N VAL A 211 7.18 -8.87 -32.07
CA VAL A 211 8.05 -8.88 -30.90
C VAL A 211 7.52 -9.91 -29.90
N THR A 212 8.43 -10.64 -29.25
CA THR A 212 8.09 -11.66 -28.27
C THR A 212 8.59 -11.26 -26.89
N PHE A 213 7.77 -11.51 -25.88
CA PHE A 213 8.09 -11.27 -24.48
C PHE A 213 7.88 -12.54 -23.68
N GLN A 214 8.91 -12.97 -22.97
CA GLN A 214 8.85 -14.12 -22.09
C GLN A 214 8.59 -13.67 -20.65
N LEU A 215 7.34 -13.77 -20.19
CA LEU A 215 7.01 -13.52 -18.79
C LEU A 215 7.45 -14.73 -17.96
N LYS A 216 8.36 -14.50 -16.99
CA LYS A 216 8.86 -15.53 -16.07
C LYS A 216 8.23 -15.36 -14.69
N GLU A 217 8.25 -16.44 -13.89
CA GLU A 217 7.88 -16.35 -12.48
C GLU A 217 8.76 -15.31 -11.75
N GLY A 218 8.13 -14.46 -10.96
CA GLY A 218 8.79 -13.36 -10.25
C GLY A 218 8.93 -12.06 -11.03
N MET A 219 8.62 -12.03 -12.33
CA MET A 219 8.45 -10.77 -13.06
C MET A 219 7.12 -10.11 -12.69
N THR A 220 7.13 -8.79 -12.64
CA THR A 220 5.97 -7.97 -12.30
C THR A 220 5.24 -7.49 -13.56
N THR A 221 3.99 -7.09 -13.41
CA THR A 221 3.24 -6.38 -14.46
C THR A 221 3.96 -5.10 -14.90
N TRP A 222 4.78 -4.52 -14.02
CA TRP A 222 5.63 -3.38 -14.35
C TRP A 222 6.67 -3.74 -15.43
N ASP A 223 7.33 -4.89 -15.31
CA ASP A 223 8.34 -5.34 -16.28
C ASP A 223 7.73 -5.55 -17.67
N LEU A 224 6.52 -6.12 -17.72
CA LEU A 224 5.77 -6.29 -18.96
C LEU A 224 5.41 -4.94 -19.59
N THR A 225 4.87 -4.01 -18.80
CA THR A 225 4.45 -2.69 -19.32
C THR A 225 5.62 -1.82 -19.73
N SER A 226 6.78 -1.91 -19.05
CA SER A 226 8.03 -1.28 -19.50
C SER A 226 8.45 -1.82 -20.87
N PHE A 227 8.47 -3.13 -21.07
CA PHE A 227 8.79 -3.73 -22.37
C PHE A 227 7.83 -3.27 -23.48
N LEU A 228 6.52 -3.23 -23.20
CA LEU A 228 5.53 -2.77 -24.17
C LEU A 228 5.74 -1.30 -24.56
N GLN A 229 6.16 -0.46 -23.62
CA GLN A 229 6.46 0.94 -23.90
C GLN A 229 7.75 1.11 -24.71
N GLU A 230 8.80 0.34 -24.37
CA GLU A 230 10.07 0.34 -25.10
C GLU A 230 9.90 -0.07 -26.57
N GLU A 231 9.03 -1.05 -26.84
CA GLU A 231 8.69 -1.49 -28.19
C GLU A 231 7.65 -0.59 -28.89
N GLY A 232 7.20 0.48 -28.23
CA GLY A 232 6.25 1.45 -28.77
C GLY A 232 4.83 0.90 -28.96
N LEU A 233 4.48 -0.18 -28.25
CA LEU A 233 3.16 -0.80 -28.29
C LEU A 233 2.14 -0.08 -27.40
N ILE A 234 2.62 0.66 -26.40
CA ILE A 234 1.81 1.51 -25.52
C ILE A 234 2.46 2.89 -25.37
N SER A 235 1.66 3.92 -25.16
CA SER A 235 2.17 5.30 -25.04
C SER A 235 2.58 5.65 -23.62
N ASP A 236 1.81 5.22 -22.62
CA ASP A 236 1.98 5.55 -21.21
C ASP A 236 1.91 4.29 -20.35
N GLN A 237 3.02 3.97 -19.69
CA GLN A 237 3.14 2.80 -18.82
C GLN A 237 2.15 2.84 -17.64
N ALA A 238 1.99 4.00 -17.00
CA ALA A 238 1.15 4.12 -15.82
C ALA A 238 -0.33 3.97 -16.17
N GLN A 239 -0.77 4.59 -17.26
CA GLN A 239 -2.14 4.46 -17.74
C GLN A 239 -2.47 3.03 -18.15
N PHE A 240 -1.56 2.37 -18.87
CA PHE A 240 -1.78 1.00 -19.30
C PHE A 240 -1.76 0.00 -18.11
N SER A 241 -0.89 0.21 -17.13
CA SER A 241 -0.86 -0.59 -15.89
C SER A 241 -2.17 -0.46 -15.10
N GLN A 242 -2.72 0.75 -15.00
CA GLN A 242 -4.04 0.97 -14.40
C GLN A 242 -5.13 0.23 -15.18
N LYS A 243 -5.10 0.31 -16.52
CA LYS A 243 -6.06 -0.39 -17.40
C LYS A 243 -6.01 -1.91 -17.22
N LEU A 244 -4.82 -2.50 -17.04
CA LEU A 244 -4.68 -3.93 -16.72
C LEU A 244 -5.28 -4.27 -15.36
N THR A 245 -5.06 -3.43 -14.36
CA THR A 245 -5.59 -3.59 -13.00
C THR A 245 -7.12 -3.48 -12.97
N ASP A 246 -7.69 -2.51 -13.68
CA ASP A 246 -9.14 -2.31 -13.78
C ASP A 246 -9.85 -3.49 -14.45
N LEU A 247 -9.15 -4.16 -15.38
CA LEU A 247 -9.60 -5.38 -16.03
C LEU A 247 -9.30 -6.66 -15.22
N GLY A 248 -8.60 -6.55 -14.09
CA GLY A 248 -8.14 -7.68 -13.27
C GLY A 248 -7.14 -8.59 -13.97
N LEU A 249 -6.48 -8.10 -15.03
CA LEU A 249 -5.52 -8.88 -15.81
C LEU A 249 -4.17 -9.00 -15.09
N ASP A 250 -3.82 -8.03 -14.25
CA ASP A 250 -2.63 -8.05 -13.40
C ASP A 250 -2.50 -9.32 -12.56
N VAL A 251 -3.62 -9.90 -12.13
CA VAL A 251 -3.67 -11.17 -11.35
C VAL A 251 -3.82 -12.41 -12.24
N LEU A 252 -4.26 -12.25 -13.49
CA LEU A 252 -4.54 -13.35 -14.41
C LEU A 252 -3.38 -13.66 -15.37
N LEU A 253 -2.40 -12.77 -15.50
CA LEU A 253 -1.22 -12.98 -16.32
C LEU A 253 -0.44 -14.21 -15.84
N ARG A 254 -0.25 -15.17 -16.75
CA ARG A 254 0.52 -16.39 -16.48
C ARG A 254 1.93 -16.28 -17.05
N PRO A 255 2.94 -16.89 -16.39
CA PRO A 255 4.28 -17.02 -16.97
C PRO A 255 4.24 -17.81 -18.27
N GLN A 256 4.39 -17.13 -19.40
CA GLN A 256 4.41 -17.72 -20.74
C GLN A 256 5.03 -16.74 -21.74
N GLU A 257 5.17 -17.19 -22.98
CA GLU A 257 5.58 -16.36 -24.10
C GLU A 257 4.37 -15.62 -24.68
N TYR A 258 4.46 -14.30 -24.79
CA TYR A 258 3.48 -13.45 -25.45
C TYR A 258 4.07 -12.89 -26.73
N SER A 259 3.27 -12.83 -27.79
CA SER A 259 3.68 -12.29 -29.09
C SER A 259 2.80 -11.10 -29.47
N PHE A 260 3.45 -10.00 -29.81
CA PHE A 260 2.85 -8.72 -30.15
C PHE A 260 3.26 -8.32 -31.57
N GLN A 261 2.42 -7.58 -32.27
CA GLN A 261 2.72 -7.02 -33.58
C GLN A 261 2.98 -5.52 -33.43
N LYS A 262 4.09 -5.01 -33.95
CA LYS A 262 4.32 -3.55 -33.96
C LYS A 262 3.18 -2.84 -34.70
N GLY A 263 2.67 -1.77 -34.09
CA GLY A 263 1.53 -1.02 -34.61
C GLY A 263 0.15 -1.60 -34.25
N MET A 264 0.07 -2.66 -33.45
CA MET A 264 -1.20 -3.09 -32.86
C MET A 264 -1.72 -2.03 -31.87
N SER A 265 -3.03 -1.88 -31.81
CA SER A 265 -3.71 -0.99 -30.87
C SER A 265 -3.61 -1.52 -29.44
N GLU A 266 -3.73 -0.62 -28.45
CA GLU A 266 -3.70 -1.01 -27.03
C GLU A 266 -4.75 -2.08 -26.67
N ASP A 267 -5.92 -2.05 -27.30
CA ASP A 267 -6.97 -3.05 -27.08
C ASP A 267 -6.58 -4.42 -27.64
N GLU A 268 -5.86 -4.46 -28.77
CA GLU A 268 -5.30 -5.71 -29.30
C GLU A 268 -4.18 -6.24 -28.39
N VAL A 269 -3.42 -5.37 -27.71
CA VAL A 269 -2.38 -5.78 -26.74
C VAL A 269 -3.05 -6.46 -25.57
N ILE A 270 -4.13 -5.88 -25.07
CA ILE A 270 -4.92 -6.44 -23.98
C ILE A 270 -5.52 -7.81 -24.37
N GLU A 271 -6.05 -7.96 -25.59
CA GLU A 271 -6.55 -9.25 -26.06
C GLU A 271 -5.44 -10.31 -26.19
N ALA A 272 -4.22 -9.92 -26.57
CA ALA A 272 -3.07 -10.82 -26.59
C ALA A 272 -2.69 -11.32 -25.18
N LEU A 273 -2.87 -10.49 -24.16
CA LEU A 273 -2.56 -10.79 -22.76
C LEU A 273 -3.61 -11.68 -22.05
N LYS A 274 -4.82 -11.81 -22.61
CA LYS A 274 -5.91 -12.62 -22.04
C LYS A 274 -5.80 -14.13 -22.29
N LYS A 275 -4.84 -14.58 -23.11
CA LYS A 275 -4.63 -16.00 -23.47
C LYS A 275 -4.05 -16.79 -22.31
#